data_AF-A0A1I4LGD7-F1
#
_entry.id   AF-A0A1I4LGD7-F1
#
_cell.length_a   1.000
_cell.length_b   1.000
_cell.length_c   1.000
_cell.angle_alpha   90.00
_cell.angle_beta   90.00
_cell.angle_gamma   90.00
#
_symmetry.space_group_name_H-M   'P 1'
#
loop_
_entity.id
_entity.type
_entity.pdbx_description
1 polymer ?
#
loop_
_entity_poly.entity_id
_entity_poly.type
_entity_poly.pdbx_seq_one_letter_code
_entity_poly.pdbx_strand_id
1 'polypeptide(L)'
;MSTLSTSSTRVVIIVLFVFFFAVITFSFLVSRSSLVLTELSGNTMGTRYTVKYRDAPDASSSQIIHAEIERQLVETNRVMSTYDPDSELSLLNRAETTDWLLVSKSLYSVIETAKEISRQSQGAFDVTIGPLVNLWGFGPESRPKRLPDQAKIDAVLARTGYNKLELHETNSAVRKLRSDLYVDLSGIAKGYAVDQIAVILERHGIEHYMIEIGGEIRANGKNAQGIPWQIGIESPQSLNYSVQKIIPVKNTALATSGNYRNYFSIDGKQYMHIIDPVTGWPVENHLASVTVMAETCMLADAWATALLVMGLERGIRLAEQLGLSALFIVSRNGAFVERATSHFESKSSQTFLTTFLASFLVMAIAVGAMAAGTLMGRKPLAGSCGGLGRFGLECDAGCQKSCANSTSHIVSLDKPEK
;
A
#
# COMPACT_ATOMS: atom_id res chain seq x y z
N MET A 1 16.01 -0.21 71.30
CA MET A 1 16.58 -0.80 70.06
C MET A 1 15.53 -1.70 69.43
N SER A 2 14.74 -1.26 68.44
CA SER A 2 13.92 -2.16 67.57
C SER A 2 13.06 -1.47 66.48
N THR A 3 13.36 -0.26 66.00
CA THR A 3 12.49 0.42 65.00
C THR A 3 13.18 0.84 63.69
N LEU A 4 14.47 0.58 63.52
CA LEU A 4 15.23 1.03 62.33
C LEU A 4 15.38 0.00 61.20
N SER A 5 14.87 -1.23 61.36
CA SER A 5 15.12 -2.31 60.38
C SER A 5 14.08 -2.41 59.24
N THR A 6 12.83 -1.98 59.44
CA THR A 6 11.74 -2.22 58.47
C THR A 6 11.74 -1.27 57.27
N SER A 7 12.29 -0.06 57.42
CA SER A 7 12.35 0.94 56.34
C SER A 7 13.35 0.55 55.25
N SER A 8 14.52 0.05 55.64
CA SER A 8 15.58 -0.33 54.71
C SER A 8 15.19 -1.54 53.85
N THR A 9 14.51 -2.53 54.44
CA THR A 9 14.01 -3.70 53.72
C THR A 9 12.95 -3.34 52.67
N ARG A 10 12.07 -2.38 52.96
CA ARG A 10 11.05 -1.91 51.99
C ARG A 10 11.69 -1.18 50.81
N VAL A 11 12.72 -0.36 51.04
CA VAL A 11 13.44 0.32 49.96
C VAL A 11 14.18 -0.69 49.08
N VAL A 12 14.83 -1.70 49.68
CA VAL A 12 15.53 -2.76 48.92
C VAL A 12 14.55 -3.56 48.05
N ILE A 13 13.38 -3.92 48.59
CA ILE A 13 12.35 -4.64 47.81
C ILE A 13 11.85 -3.80 46.63
N ILE A 14 11.62 -2.49 46.83
CA ILE A 14 11.17 -1.60 45.75
C ILE A 14 12.25 -1.46 44.66
N VAL A 15 13.52 -1.30 45.05
CA VAL A 15 14.64 -1.19 44.09
C VAL A 15 14.80 -2.48 43.28
N LEU A 16 14.71 -3.65 43.92
CA LEU A 16 14.77 -4.94 43.24
C LEU A 16 13.59 -5.15 42.29
N PHE A 17 12.38 -4.72 42.68
CA PHE A 17 11.20 -4.81 41.85
C PHE A 17 11.28 -3.89 40.61
N VAL A 18 11.75 -2.65 40.79
CA VAL A 18 11.99 -1.71 39.68
C VAL A 18 13.08 -2.23 38.74
N PHE A 19 14.18 -2.77 39.29
CA PHE A 19 15.24 -3.37 38.48
C PHE A 19 14.75 -4.58 37.69
N PHE A 20 13.96 -5.47 38.30
CA PHE A 20 13.35 -6.60 37.63
C PHE A 20 12.40 -6.17 36.50
N PHE A 21 11.55 -5.16 36.75
CA PHE A 21 10.66 -4.61 35.73
C PHE A 21 11.44 -3.93 34.59
N ALA A 22 12.53 -3.23 34.90
CA ALA A 22 13.43 -2.63 33.93
C ALA A 22 14.15 -3.69 33.08
N VAL A 23 14.59 -4.80 33.68
CA VAL A 23 15.22 -5.93 32.97
C VAL A 23 14.21 -6.66 32.07
N ILE A 24 12.96 -6.83 32.53
CA ILE A 24 11.89 -7.40 31.71
C ILE A 24 11.57 -6.49 30.53
N THR A 25 11.33 -5.20 30.78
CA THR A 25 11.05 -4.23 29.69
C THR A 25 12.22 -4.09 28.73
N PHE A 26 13.46 -4.10 29.23
CA PHE A 26 14.67 -4.10 28.41
C PHE A 26 14.81 -5.41 27.60
N SER A 27 14.49 -6.58 28.17
CA SER A 27 14.48 -7.85 27.42
C SER A 27 13.41 -7.89 26.32
N PHE A 28 12.24 -7.29 26.57
CA PHE A 28 11.20 -7.12 25.56
C PHE A 28 11.60 -6.12 24.46
N LEU A 29 12.40 -5.10 24.79
CA LEU A 29 12.98 -4.16 23.83
C LEU A 29 14.12 -4.77 23.00
N VAL A 30 14.94 -5.63 23.61
CA VAL A 30 16.07 -6.31 22.96
C VAL A 30 15.62 -7.52 22.11
N SER A 31 14.48 -8.15 22.42
CA SER A 31 13.91 -9.26 21.61
C SER A 31 13.16 -8.84 20.34
N ARG A 32 13.27 -7.58 19.91
CA ARG A 32 12.95 -7.25 18.51
C ARG A 32 14.09 -7.74 17.63
N SER A 33 14.14 -9.06 17.43
CA SER A 33 14.91 -9.65 16.34
C SER A 33 14.57 -8.87 15.08
N SER A 34 15.57 -8.29 14.42
CA SER A 34 15.37 -7.66 13.11
C SER A 34 14.89 -8.77 12.18
N LEU A 35 13.59 -8.79 11.91
CA LEU A 35 12.99 -9.82 11.08
C LEU A 35 13.67 -9.77 9.72
N VAL A 36 14.37 -10.83 9.35
CA VAL A 36 15.17 -10.88 8.11
C VAL A 36 14.21 -10.72 6.94
N LEU A 37 14.39 -9.64 6.19
CA LEU A 37 13.63 -9.36 4.99
C LEU A 37 14.33 -10.01 3.79
N THR A 38 13.63 -10.91 3.11
CA THR A 38 14.02 -11.39 1.79
C THR A 38 13.35 -10.52 0.74
N GLU A 39 14.13 -10.11 -0.26
CA GLU A 39 13.64 -9.33 -1.41
C GLU A 39 14.08 -10.02 -2.70
N LEU A 40 13.10 -10.26 -3.56
CA LEU A 40 13.27 -10.80 -4.91
C LEU A 40 12.76 -9.76 -5.90
N SER A 41 13.43 -9.62 -7.03
CA SER A 41 12.97 -8.74 -8.09
C SER A 41 13.51 -9.18 -9.44
N GLY A 42 12.75 -8.91 -10.48
CA GLY A 42 13.08 -9.27 -11.85
C GLY A 42 12.10 -8.59 -12.83
N ASN A 43 12.09 -9.05 -14.08
CA ASN A 43 11.23 -8.50 -15.12
C ASN A 43 10.17 -9.53 -15.53
N THR A 44 8.95 -9.07 -15.80
CA THR A 44 7.84 -9.91 -16.30
C THR A 44 6.79 -9.00 -16.93
N MET A 45 6.02 -9.49 -17.91
CA MET A 45 4.88 -8.76 -18.48
C MET A 45 5.20 -7.33 -18.98
N GLY A 46 6.40 -7.12 -19.51
CA GLY A 46 6.86 -5.80 -19.97
C GLY A 46 7.14 -4.80 -18.84
N THR A 47 7.20 -5.24 -17.58
CA THR A 47 7.45 -4.41 -16.39
C THR A 47 8.39 -5.12 -15.41
N ARG A 48 8.59 -4.53 -14.23
CA ARG A 48 9.35 -5.11 -13.11
C ARG A 48 8.39 -5.72 -12.10
N TYR A 49 8.83 -6.78 -11.44
CA TYR A 49 8.20 -7.28 -10.22
C TYR A 49 9.12 -7.13 -9.01
N THR A 50 8.51 -7.01 -7.83
CA THR A 50 9.19 -7.02 -6.53
C THR A 50 8.40 -7.89 -5.55
N VAL A 51 9.06 -8.84 -4.89
CA VAL A 51 8.47 -9.66 -3.83
C VAL A 51 9.32 -9.49 -2.58
N LYS A 52 8.71 -8.96 -1.52
CA LYS A 52 9.34 -8.83 -0.21
C LYS A 52 8.61 -9.70 0.79
N TYR A 53 9.32 -10.52 1.53
CA TYR A 53 8.74 -11.35 2.57
C TYR A 53 9.72 -11.61 3.69
N ARG A 54 9.22 -12.03 4.85
CA ARG A 54 10.04 -12.36 6.02
C ARG A 54 9.66 -13.74 6.54
N ASP A 55 10.44 -14.21 7.51
CA ASP A 55 10.20 -15.48 8.22
C ASP A 55 10.32 -16.72 7.31
N ALA A 56 11.20 -16.64 6.29
CA ALA A 56 11.63 -17.80 5.52
C ALA A 56 12.42 -18.77 6.43
N PRO A 57 12.16 -20.09 6.41
CA PRO A 57 12.81 -21.03 7.32
C PRO A 57 14.34 -21.06 7.20
N ASP A 58 14.85 -21.03 5.96
CA ASP A 58 16.27 -21.01 5.64
C ASP A 58 16.53 -20.50 4.21
N ALA A 59 17.81 -20.34 3.85
CA ALA A 59 18.21 -19.85 2.53
C ALA A 59 17.83 -20.79 1.38
N SER A 60 17.74 -22.11 1.63
CA SER A 60 17.34 -23.10 0.61
C SER A 60 15.86 -22.94 0.26
N SER A 61 15.02 -22.72 1.27
CA SER A 61 13.60 -22.43 1.14
C SER A 61 13.39 -21.17 0.30
N SER A 62 14.15 -20.11 0.56
CA SER A 62 14.08 -18.87 -0.25
C SER A 62 14.44 -19.11 -1.72
N GLN A 63 15.40 -19.98 -2.02
CA GLN A 63 15.76 -20.34 -3.40
C GLN A 63 14.65 -21.14 -4.11
N ILE A 64 14.02 -22.09 -3.41
CA ILE A 64 12.90 -22.88 -3.94
C ILE A 64 11.71 -21.97 -4.24
N ILE A 65 11.35 -21.09 -3.29
CA ILE A 65 10.28 -20.09 -3.46
C ILE A 65 10.56 -19.21 -4.67
N HIS A 66 11.79 -18.70 -4.79
CA HIS A 66 12.18 -17.87 -5.94
C HIS A 66 12.02 -18.61 -7.27
N ALA A 67 12.51 -19.84 -7.38
CA ALA A 67 12.37 -20.63 -8.60
C ALA A 67 10.90 -20.95 -8.95
N GLU A 68 10.03 -21.10 -7.95
CA GLU A 68 8.61 -21.31 -8.15
C GLU A 68 7.88 -20.04 -8.60
N ILE A 69 8.22 -18.88 -8.03
CA ILE A 69 7.71 -17.57 -8.46
C ILE A 69 8.09 -17.30 -9.92
N GLU A 70 9.35 -17.49 -10.29
CA GLU A 70 9.83 -17.32 -11.67
C GLU A 70 9.07 -18.21 -12.65
N ARG A 71 8.91 -19.50 -12.30
CA ARG A 71 8.15 -20.44 -13.12
C ARG A 71 6.70 -20.01 -13.28
N GLN A 72 6.07 -19.52 -12.23
CA GLN A 72 4.69 -19.05 -12.25
C GLN A 72 4.54 -17.79 -13.13
N LEU A 73 5.50 -16.87 -13.08
CA LEU A 73 5.51 -15.68 -13.94
C LEU A 73 5.70 -16.06 -15.42
N VAL A 74 6.59 -17.01 -15.73
CA VAL A 74 6.76 -17.56 -17.08
C VAL A 74 5.47 -18.22 -17.57
N GLU A 75 4.86 -19.06 -16.74
CA GLU A 75 3.60 -19.74 -17.08
C GLU A 75 2.47 -18.74 -17.33
N THR A 76 2.36 -17.70 -16.50
CA THR A 76 1.33 -16.67 -16.70
C THR A 76 1.52 -15.93 -18.02
N ASN A 77 2.77 -15.63 -18.43
CA ASN A 77 3.04 -15.07 -19.75
C ASN A 77 2.69 -16.05 -20.88
N ARG A 78 3.07 -17.33 -20.73
CA ARG A 78 2.74 -18.40 -21.70
C ARG A 78 1.23 -18.58 -21.88
N VAL A 79 0.42 -18.26 -20.87
CA VAL A 79 -1.04 -18.36 -20.95
C VAL A 79 -1.67 -17.06 -21.48
N MET A 80 -1.27 -15.90 -20.97
CA MET A 80 -2.06 -14.66 -21.08
C MET A 80 -1.41 -13.54 -21.92
N SER A 81 -0.19 -13.72 -22.41
CA SER A 81 0.52 -12.65 -23.16
C SER A 81 -0.09 -12.43 -24.55
N THR A 82 -0.39 -11.19 -24.90
CA THR A 82 -0.76 -10.77 -26.27
C THR A 82 0.47 -10.51 -27.17
N TYR A 83 1.66 -10.47 -26.59
CA TYR A 83 2.92 -10.23 -27.30
C TYR A 83 3.63 -11.53 -27.72
N ASP A 84 3.38 -12.62 -27.01
CA ASP A 84 3.90 -13.94 -27.35
C ASP A 84 2.93 -14.61 -28.34
N PRO A 85 3.33 -14.87 -29.60
CA PRO A 85 2.47 -15.54 -30.56
C PRO A 85 2.13 -16.95 -30.11
N ASP A 86 2.95 -17.65 -29.34
CA ASP A 86 2.71 -19.03 -28.94
C ASP A 86 1.95 -19.14 -27.61
N SER A 87 1.52 -18.01 -27.04
CA SER A 87 0.69 -18.01 -25.84
C SER A 87 -0.67 -18.64 -26.10
N GLU A 88 -1.26 -19.21 -25.05
CA GLU A 88 -2.60 -19.80 -25.13
C GLU A 88 -3.65 -18.76 -25.57
N LEU A 89 -3.60 -17.54 -25.02
CA LEU A 89 -4.47 -16.43 -25.42
C LEU A 89 -4.27 -16.03 -26.90
N SER A 90 -3.02 -15.96 -27.37
CA SER A 90 -2.72 -15.65 -28.77
C SER A 90 -3.23 -16.73 -29.72
N LEU A 91 -3.14 -18.00 -29.33
CA LEU A 91 -3.71 -19.12 -30.07
C LEU A 91 -5.25 -19.04 -30.11
N LEU A 92 -5.90 -18.71 -28.99
CA LEU A 92 -7.36 -18.46 -28.93
C LEU A 92 -7.76 -17.30 -29.85
N ASN A 93 -6.99 -16.21 -29.87
CA ASN A 93 -7.24 -15.05 -30.73
C ASN A 93 -7.11 -15.40 -32.22
N ARG A 94 -6.09 -16.18 -32.60
CA ARG A 94 -5.88 -16.61 -34.00
C ARG A 94 -6.84 -17.69 -34.49
N ALA A 95 -7.50 -18.42 -33.60
CA ALA A 95 -8.44 -19.46 -34.00
C ALA A 95 -9.63 -18.84 -34.77
N GLU A 96 -9.69 -19.05 -36.09
CA GLU A 96 -10.76 -18.55 -36.96
C GLU A 96 -12.02 -19.45 -36.89
N THR A 97 -12.50 -19.73 -35.67
CA THR A 97 -13.69 -20.56 -35.44
C THR A 97 -14.66 -19.89 -34.45
N THR A 98 -15.91 -20.29 -34.56
CA THR A 98 -16.99 -20.01 -33.60
C THR A 98 -17.38 -21.26 -32.80
N ASP A 99 -16.58 -22.32 -32.85
CA ASP A 99 -16.78 -23.53 -32.04
C ASP A 99 -16.27 -23.31 -30.61
N TRP A 100 -16.60 -24.27 -29.74
CA TRP A 100 -16.05 -24.33 -28.39
C TRP A 100 -14.59 -24.74 -28.43
N LEU A 101 -13.74 -23.97 -27.77
CA LEU A 101 -12.31 -24.23 -27.62
C LEU A 101 -12.01 -24.51 -26.14
N LEU A 102 -11.35 -25.63 -25.87
CA LEU A 102 -10.85 -25.92 -24.53
C LEU A 102 -9.69 -25.00 -24.20
N VAL A 103 -9.69 -24.46 -22.99
CA VAL A 103 -8.60 -23.64 -22.47
C VAL A 103 -8.20 -24.12 -21.08
N SER A 104 -7.03 -23.71 -20.61
CA SER A 104 -6.55 -23.93 -19.27
C SER A 104 -7.50 -23.29 -18.25
N LYS A 105 -7.55 -23.88 -17.05
CA LYS A 105 -8.35 -23.33 -15.95
C LYS A 105 -7.93 -21.91 -15.58
N SER A 106 -6.64 -21.59 -15.71
CA SER A 106 -6.10 -20.26 -15.48
C SER A 106 -6.65 -19.25 -16.48
N LEU A 107 -6.61 -19.57 -17.78
CA LEU A 107 -7.18 -18.69 -18.80
C LEU A 107 -8.68 -18.53 -18.64
N TYR A 108 -9.40 -19.64 -18.41
CA TYR A 108 -10.84 -19.64 -18.18
C TYR A 108 -11.23 -18.73 -17.00
N SER A 109 -10.58 -18.89 -15.84
CA SER A 109 -10.91 -18.13 -14.63
C SER A 109 -10.70 -16.62 -14.78
N VAL A 110 -9.65 -16.20 -15.50
CA VAL A 110 -9.40 -14.79 -15.78
C VAL A 110 -10.45 -14.23 -16.74
N ILE A 111 -10.79 -14.97 -17.81
CA ILE A 111 -11.83 -14.54 -18.76
C ILE A 111 -13.20 -14.47 -18.08
N GLU A 112 -13.52 -15.43 -17.21
CA GLU A 112 -14.75 -15.45 -16.44
C GLU A 112 -14.88 -14.23 -15.53
N THR A 113 -13.83 -13.95 -14.76
CA THR A 113 -13.77 -12.75 -13.90
C THR A 113 -13.90 -11.48 -14.73
N ALA A 114 -13.18 -11.39 -15.84
CA ALA A 114 -13.24 -10.24 -16.74
C ALA A 114 -14.66 -10.03 -17.28
N LYS A 115 -15.32 -11.09 -17.74
CA LYS A 115 -16.68 -11.03 -18.28
C LYS A 115 -17.70 -10.60 -17.22
N GLU A 116 -17.55 -11.06 -15.99
CA GLU A 116 -18.42 -10.65 -14.89
C GLU A 116 -18.25 -9.17 -14.55
N ILE A 117 -17.01 -8.67 -14.51
CA ILE A 117 -16.73 -7.24 -14.31
C ILE A 117 -17.24 -6.43 -15.50
N SER A 118 -17.12 -6.91 -16.74
CA SER A 118 -17.72 -6.27 -17.91
C SER A 118 -19.23 -6.13 -17.77
N ARG A 119 -19.92 -7.16 -17.27
CA ARG A 119 -21.36 -7.11 -17.02
C ARG A 119 -21.71 -6.11 -15.94
N GLN A 120 -21.03 -6.14 -14.79
CA GLN A 120 -21.31 -5.25 -13.66
C GLN A 120 -20.97 -3.78 -13.96
N SER A 121 -19.92 -3.53 -14.74
CA SER A 121 -19.48 -2.20 -15.16
C SER A 121 -20.19 -1.68 -16.42
N GLN A 122 -21.17 -2.42 -16.95
CA GLN A 122 -21.91 -2.09 -18.17
C GLN A 122 -21.00 -1.87 -19.39
N GLY A 123 -19.95 -2.69 -19.50
CA GLY A 123 -18.98 -2.65 -20.60
C GLY A 123 -17.88 -1.60 -20.44
N ALA A 124 -17.78 -0.88 -19.31
CA ALA A 124 -16.68 0.05 -19.09
C ALA A 124 -15.32 -0.67 -18.96
N PHE A 125 -15.32 -1.89 -18.46
CA PHE A 125 -14.21 -2.83 -18.61
C PHE A 125 -14.60 -3.89 -19.65
N ASP A 126 -13.81 -4.04 -20.71
CA ASP A 126 -14.09 -5.02 -21.75
C ASP A 126 -12.77 -5.56 -22.32
N VAL A 127 -12.48 -6.83 -22.06
CA VAL A 127 -11.25 -7.49 -22.53
C VAL A 127 -11.25 -7.73 -24.04
N THR A 128 -12.31 -7.42 -24.77
CA THR A 128 -12.37 -7.61 -26.23
C THR A 128 -11.99 -6.36 -27.03
N ILE A 129 -11.55 -5.29 -26.36
CA ILE A 129 -11.17 -4.01 -27.00
C ILE A 129 -9.76 -4.00 -27.58
N GLY A 130 -9.02 -5.11 -27.54
CA GLY A 130 -7.66 -5.21 -28.11
C GLY A 130 -7.54 -4.61 -29.53
N PRO A 131 -8.49 -4.82 -30.45
CA PRO A 131 -8.45 -4.18 -31.77
C PRO A 131 -8.51 -2.64 -31.72
N LEU A 132 -9.20 -2.04 -30.75
CA LEU A 132 -9.20 -0.58 -30.55
C LEU A 132 -7.85 -0.15 -29.98
N VAL A 133 -7.32 -0.86 -28.99
CA VAL A 133 -5.99 -0.60 -28.40
C VAL A 133 -4.90 -0.63 -29.49
N ASN A 134 -4.96 -1.60 -30.40
CA ASN A 134 -4.08 -1.69 -31.56
C ASN A 134 -4.28 -0.54 -32.54
N LEU A 135 -5.53 -0.20 -32.87
CA LEU A 135 -5.85 0.92 -33.77
C LEU A 135 -5.26 2.25 -33.27
N TRP A 136 -5.23 2.44 -31.96
CA TRP A 136 -4.63 3.61 -31.30
C TRP A 136 -3.10 3.48 -31.08
N GLY A 137 -2.48 2.35 -31.40
CA GLY A 137 -1.03 2.14 -31.30
C GLY A 137 -0.50 1.89 -29.90
N PHE A 138 -1.36 1.41 -29.00
CA PHE A 138 -0.98 1.02 -27.64
C PHE A 138 -0.75 -0.49 -27.49
N GLY A 139 -1.12 -1.28 -28.50
CA GLY A 139 -0.85 -2.71 -28.57
C GLY A 139 0.49 -3.05 -29.24
N PRO A 140 0.68 -4.32 -29.66
CA PRO A 140 1.91 -4.76 -30.33
C PRO A 140 2.10 -4.17 -31.74
N GLU A 141 1.06 -3.59 -32.33
CA GLU A 141 1.11 -2.95 -33.64
C GLU A 141 1.81 -1.57 -33.58
N SER A 142 2.34 -1.11 -34.73
CA SER A 142 3.09 0.15 -34.79
C SER A 142 2.22 1.38 -34.51
N ARG A 143 2.76 2.38 -33.80
CA ARG A 143 2.07 3.63 -33.49
C ARG A 143 1.56 4.35 -34.76
N PRO A 144 0.29 4.76 -34.80
CA PRO A 144 -0.26 5.44 -35.97
C PRO A 144 0.33 6.86 -36.09
N LYS A 145 0.65 7.27 -37.32
CA LYS A 145 1.16 8.63 -37.62
C LYS A 145 0.06 9.70 -37.68
N ARG A 146 -1.21 9.28 -37.72
CA ARG A 146 -2.40 10.11 -37.82
C ARG A 146 -3.49 9.51 -36.96
N LEU A 147 -4.43 10.33 -36.51
CA LEU A 147 -5.59 9.84 -35.77
C LEU A 147 -6.41 8.86 -36.64
N PRO A 148 -6.96 7.80 -36.04
CA PRO A 148 -7.91 6.96 -36.74
C PRO A 148 -9.17 7.78 -37.06
N ASP A 149 -9.65 7.60 -38.29
CA ASP A 149 -10.90 8.14 -38.80
C ASP A 149 -12.09 7.42 -38.15
N GLN A 150 -13.17 8.15 -37.87
CA GLN A 150 -14.34 7.63 -37.14
C GLN A 150 -14.92 6.37 -37.80
N ALA A 151 -14.95 6.30 -39.13
CA ALA A 151 -15.41 5.11 -39.85
C ALA A 151 -14.58 3.84 -39.53
N LYS A 152 -13.28 3.97 -39.26
CA LYS A 152 -12.45 2.84 -38.81
C LYS A 152 -12.75 2.47 -37.36
N ILE A 153 -12.96 3.46 -36.49
CA ILE A 153 -13.36 3.23 -35.10
C ILE A 153 -14.67 2.46 -35.06
N ASP A 154 -15.68 2.91 -35.82
CA ASP A 154 -17.00 2.26 -35.90
C ASP A 154 -16.91 0.82 -36.43
N ALA A 155 -16.08 0.60 -37.45
CA ALA A 155 -15.84 -0.74 -38.00
C ALA A 155 -15.15 -1.69 -37.01
N VAL A 156 -14.32 -1.16 -36.12
CA VAL A 156 -13.71 -1.94 -35.03
C VAL A 156 -14.72 -2.19 -33.92
N LEU A 157 -15.46 -1.17 -33.46
CA LEU A 157 -16.51 -1.29 -32.44
C LEU A 157 -17.57 -2.33 -32.82
N ALA A 158 -17.95 -2.41 -34.09
CA ALA A 158 -18.89 -3.41 -34.58
C ALA A 158 -18.43 -4.86 -34.34
N ARG A 159 -17.13 -5.08 -34.12
CA ARG A 159 -16.50 -6.40 -33.91
C ARG A 159 -16.13 -6.67 -32.45
N THR A 160 -15.94 -5.66 -31.62
CA THR A 160 -15.68 -5.79 -30.18
C THR A 160 -16.97 -5.98 -29.36
N GLY A 161 -16.86 -6.47 -28.14
CA GLY A 161 -17.94 -6.61 -27.17
C GLY A 161 -17.82 -7.88 -26.33
N TYR A 162 -17.74 -7.74 -25.01
CA TYR A 162 -17.66 -8.86 -24.05
C TYR A 162 -18.82 -9.86 -24.16
N ASN A 163 -19.98 -9.42 -24.64
CA ASN A 163 -21.15 -10.26 -24.91
C ASN A 163 -20.96 -11.23 -26.08
N LYS A 164 -19.91 -11.04 -26.90
CA LYS A 164 -19.53 -11.94 -28.00
C LYS A 164 -18.62 -13.08 -27.55
N LEU A 165 -18.29 -13.15 -26.27
CA LEU A 165 -17.50 -14.21 -25.67
C LEU A 165 -18.38 -15.06 -24.76
N GLU A 166 -18.44 -16.36 -25.02
CA GLU A 166 -19.22 -17.32 -24.23
C GLU A 166 -18.32 -18.30 -23.49
N LEU A 167 -18.80 -18.76 -22.33
CA LEU A 167 -18.07 -19.59 -21.40
C LEU A 167 -18.90 -20.82 -21.05
N HIS A 168 -18.23 -21.96 -20.95
CA HIS A 168 -18.82 -23.22 -20.53
C HIS A 168 -17.99 -23.83 -19.40
N GLU A 169 -18.46 -23.61 -18.18
CA GLU A 169 -17.74 -23.88 -16.92
C GLU A 169 -17.27 -25.33 -16.80
N THR A 170 -18.16 -26.31 -17.04
CA THR A 170 -17.87 -27.73 -16.78
C THR A 170 -16.65 -28.26 -17.53
N ASN A 171 -16.33 -27.69 -18.69
CA ASN A 171 -15.25 -28.15 -19.56
C ASN A 171 -14.09 -27.15 -19.65
N SER A 172 -14.15 -26.01 -18.93
CA SER A 172 -13.26 -24.87 -19.15
C SER A 172 -13.15 -24.52 -20.64
N ALA A 173 -14.30 -24.34 -21.30
CA ALA A 173 -14.35 -24.04 -22.72
C ALA A 173 -14.82 -22.60 -22.98
N VAL A 174 -14.26 -21.97 -24.00
CA VAL A 174 -14.57 -20.61 -24.44
C VAL A 174 -15.04 -20.68 -25.89
N ARG A 175 -16.04 -19.86 -26.25
CA ARG A 175 -16.52 -19.72 -27.62
C ARG A 175 -16.58 -18.25 -28.00
N LYS A 176 -16.02 -17.92 -29.16
CA LYS A 176 -16.16 -16.59 -29.77
C LYS A 176 -17.39 -16.63 -30.69
N LEU A 177 -18.33 -15.71 -30.52
CA LEU A 177 -19.48 -15.57 -31.43
C LEU A 177 -19.09 -14.94 -32.78
N ARG A 178 -17.85 -14.47 -32.88
CA ARG A 178 -17.20 -14.07 -34.12
C ARG A 178 -15.80 -14.64 -34.17
N SER A 179 -15.41 -15.21 -35.30
CA SER A 179 -14.05 -15.76 -35.49
C SER A 179 -12.96 -14.69 -35.35
N ASP A 180 -13.27 -13.44 -35.71
CA ASP A 180 -12.38 -12.29 -35.63
C ASP A 180 -12.42 -11.52 -34.29
N LEU A 181 -13.11 -12.05 -33.27
CA LEU A 181 -13.05 -11.49 -31.93
C LEU A 181 -11.64 -11.67 -31.34
N TYR A 182 -11.12 -10.62 -30.73
CA TYR A 182 -9.79 -10.59 -30.14
C TYR A 182 -9.90 -10.25 -28.65
N VAL A 183 -9.24 -11.02 -27.80
CA VAL A 183 -9.22 -10.88 -26.35
C VAL A 183 -7.85 -10.38 -25.89
N ASP A 184 -7.84 -9.37 -25.05
CA ASP A 184 -6.69 -8.75 -24.41
C ASP A 184 -6.90 -8.71 -22.89
N LEU A 185 -6.02 -9.38 -22.15
CA LEU A 185 -6.09 -9.50 -20.69
C LEU A 185 -5.15 -8.52 -19.97
N SER A 186 -4.58 -7.53 -20.67
CA SER A 186 -3.58 -6.61 -20.11
C SER A 186 -4.09 -5.80 -18.91
N GLY A 187 -5.41 -5.59 -18.79
CA GLY A 187 -6.04 -4.89 -17.66
C GLY A 187 -6.47 -5.77 -16.48
N ILE A 188 -6.05 -7.04 -16.43
CA ILE A 188 -6.40 -7.99 -15.36
C ILE A 188 -5.29 -9.03 -15.07
N ALA A 189 -4.42 -9.32 -16.04
CA ALA A 189 -3.41 -10.38 -15.95
C ALA A 189 -2.31 -10.10 -14.93
N LYS A 190 -1.91 -8.83 -14.72
CA LYS A 190 -0.92 -8.48 -13.69
C LYS A 190 -1.47 -8.73 -12.30
N GLY A 191 -2.71 -8.30 -12.04
CA GLY A 191 -3.42 -8.63 -10.80
C GLY A 191 -3.50 -10.14 -10.55
N TYR A 192 -3.83 -10.93 -11.59
CA TYR A 192 -3.83 -12.40 -11.48
C TYR A 192 -2.44 -12.96 -11.09
N ALA A 193 -1.36 -12.50 -11.72
CA ALA A 193 0.00 -12.95 -11.40
C ALA A 193 0.39 -12.64 -9.94
N VAL A 194 0.04 -11.44 -9.46
CA VAL A 194 0.24 -11.06 -8.05
C VAL A 194 -0.46 -12.04 -7.11
N ASP A 195 -1.70 -12.41 -7.43
CA ASP A 195 -2.46 -13.37 -6.62
C ASP A 195 -1.86 -14.78 -6.64
N GLN A 196 -1.34 -15.24 -7.80
CA GLN A 196 -0.67 -16.55 -7.87
C GLN A 196 0.62 -16.58 -7.05
N ILE A 197 1.39 -15.49 -7.01
CA ILE A 197 2.58 -15.39 -6.14
C ILE A 197 2.16 -15.45 -4.66
N ALA A 198 1.05 -14.79 -4.29
CA ALA A 198 0.56 -14.85 -2.92
C ALA A 198 0.19 -16.28 -2.51
N VAL A 199 -0.47 -17.04 -3.39
CA VAL A 199 -0.78 -18.47 -3.16
C VAL A 199 0.50 -19.30 -2.97
N ILE A 200 1.54 -19.03 -3.76
CA ILE A 200 2.85 -19.71 -3.59
C ILE A 200 3.41 -19.43 -2.19
N LEU A 201 3.50 -18.15 -1.80
CA LEU A 201 4.04 -17.76 -0.50
C LEU A 201 3.24 -18.37 0.67
N GLU A 202 1.91 -18.31 0.60
CA GLU A 202 1.01 -18.86 1.63
C GLU A 202 1.16 -20.37 1.78
N ARG A 203 1.33 -21.11 0.68
CA ARG A 203 1.58 -22.56 0.70
C ARG A 203 2.94 -22.92 1.32
N HIS A 204 3.93 -22.03 1.25
CA HIS A 204 5.21 -22.16 1.96
C HIS A 204 5.14 -21.64 3.41
N GLY A 205 3.95 -21.29 3.91
CA GLY A 205 3.75 -20.81 5.29
C GLY A 205 4.19 -19.36 5.52
N ILE A 206 4.41 -18.59 4.47
CA ILE A 206 4.83 -17.18 4.57
C ILE A 206 3.59 -16.30 4.76
N GLU A 207 3.40 -15.78 5.98
CA GLU A 207 2.25 -14.93 6.34
C GLU A 207 2.51 -13.42 6.22
N HIS A 208 3.76 -13.05 5.90
CA HIS A 208 4.24 -11.67 5.97
C HIS A 208 4.96 -11.31 4.68
N TYR A 209 4.21 -10.77 3.73
CA TYR A 209 4.72 -10.49 2.39
C TYR A 209 4.09 -9.24 1.77
N MET A 210 4.78 -8.68 0.81
CA MET A 210 4.30 -7.67 -0.13
C MET A 210 4.82 -8.03 -1.52
N ILE A 211 3.89 -8.14 -2.46
CA ILE A 211 4.14 -8.47 -3.86
C ILE A 211 3.72 -7.25 -4.66
N GLU A 212 4.53 -6.88 -5.65
CA GLU A 212 4.27 -5.80 -6.59
C GLU A 212 4.66 -6.25 -8.00
N ILE A 213 3.78 -6.01 -8.99
CA ILE A 213 4.07 -6.19 -10.42
C ILE A 213 3.49 -4.98 -11.14
N GLY A 214 4.35 -4.08 -11.64
CA GLY A 214 3.90 -2.94 -12.45
C GLY A 214 2.87 -2.02 -11.81
N GLY A 215 2.87 -1.89 -10.49
CA GLY A 215 1.92 -1.08 -9.70
C GLY A 215 0.76 -1.86 -9.08
N GLU A 216 0.52 -3.11 -9.50
CA GLU A 216 -0.43 -4.02 -8.87
C GLU A 216 0.21 -4.67 -7.64
N ILE A 217 -0.44 -4.55 -6.49
CA ILE A 217 0.13 -4.88 -5.18
C ILE A 217 -0.79 -5.82 -4.42
N ARG A 218 -0.21 -6.81 -3.72
CA ARG A 218 -0.89 -7.55 -2.65
C ARG A 218 0.03 -7.66 -1.45
N ALA A 219 -0.50 -7.36 -0.26
CA ALA A 219 0.28 -7.42 0.96
C ALA A 219 -0.49 -8.10 2.09
N ASN A 220 0.21 -8.94 2.86
CA ASN A 220 -0.29 -9.58 4.05
C ASN A 220 0.66 -9.41 5.23
N GLY A 221 0.09 -9.33 6.43
CA GLY A 221 0.86 -9.30 7.66
C GLY A 221 1.58 -7.98 7.92
N LYS A 222 2.88 -8.08 8.25
CA LYS A 222 3.71 -6.97 8.74
C LYS A 222 5.08 -6.96 8.06
N ASN A 223 5.66 -5.78 7.90
CA ASN A 223 7.01 -5.60 7.37
C ASN A 223 8.10 -5.94 8.42
N ALA A 224 9.37 -5.75 8.07
CA ALA A 224 10.51 -6.03 8.96
C ALA A 224 10.50 -5.19 10.27
N GLN A 225 9.81 -4.05 10.28
CA GLN A 225 9.63 -3.19 11.44
C GLN A 225 8.45 -3.61 12.34
N GLY A 226 7.71 -4.67 11.97
CA GLY A 226 6.59 -5.19 12.76
C GLY A 226 5.29 -4.36 12.65
N ILE A 227 5.21 -3.46 11.67
CA ILE A 227 4.00 -2.68 11.34
C ILE A 227 3.37 -3.19 10.03
N PRO A 228 2.08 -2.92 9.76
CA PRO A 228 1.48 -3.23 8.45
C PRO A 228 2.32 -2.65 7.30
N TRP A 229 2.28 -3.30 6.14
CA TRP A 229 2.98 -2.82 4.95
C TRP A 229 2.47 -1.43 4.57
N GLN A 230 3.38 -0.51 4.29
CA GLN A 230 3.04 0.88 3.97
C GLN A 230 3.12 1.06 2.45
N ILE A 231 1.97 1.23 1.81
CA ILE A 231 1.87 1.36 0.34
C ILE A 231 1.62 2.82 -0.01
N GLY A 232 2.50 3.40 -0.81
CA GLY A 232 2.36 4.76 -1.31
C GLY A 232 1.50 4.80 -2.57
N ILE A 233 0.43 5.58 -2.55
CA ILE A 233 -0.30 6.01 -3.75
C ILE A 233 0.46 7.20 -4.33
N GLU A 234 0.85 7.09 -5.59
CA GLU A 234 1.64 8.10 -6.27
C GLU A 234 0.82 9.38 -6.55
N SER A 235 1.48 10.53 -6.45
CA SER A 235 0.92 11.79 -6.94
C SER A 235 1.11 11.92 -8.45
N PRO A 236 0.06 12.24 -9.22
CA PRO A 236 0.19 12.43 -10.67
C PRO A 236 0.97 13.70 -11.09
N GLN A 237 1.44 14.49 -10.13
CA GLN A 237 1.90 15.87 -10.33
C GLN A 237 3.38 16.01 -10.71
N SER A 238 4.20 14.97 -10.50
CA SER A 238 5.66 15.12 -10.58
C SER A 238 6.30 14.18 -11.61
N LEU A 239 7.19 14.74 -12.43
CA LEU A 239 8.19 13.99 -13.22
C LEU A 239 9.10 13.12 -12.33
N ASN A 240 9.11 13.39 -11.02
CA ASN A 240 9.76 12.61 -9.98
C ASN A 240 8.73 11.78 -9.21
N TYR A 241 9.08 10.61 -8.70
CA TYR A 241 8.18 9.83 -7.84
C TYR A 241 7.86 10.61 -6.55
N SER A 242 6.63 11.08 -6.38
CA SER A 242 6.15 11.67 -5.12
C SER A 242 4.92 10.92 -4.62
N VAL A 243 4.80 10.78 -3.30
CA VAL A 243 3.71 10.00 -2.68
C VAL A 243 2.59 10.96 -2.28
N GLN A 244 1.40 10.74 -2.83
CA GLN A 244 0.19 11.47 -2.47
C GLN A 244 -0.35 11.00 -1.11
N LYS A 245 -0.37 9.68 -0.89
CA LYS A 245 -0.99 9.07 0.29
C LYS A 245 -0.29 7.78 0.66
N ILE A 246 -0.07 7.52 1.94
CA ILE A 246 0.44 6.23 2.42
C ILE A 246 -0.70 5.48 3.09
N ILE A 247 -0.90 4.23 2.69
CA ILE A 247 -1.95 3.36 3.21
C ILE A 247 -1.31 2.15 3.89
N PRO A 248 -1.63 1.88 5.17
CA PRO A 248 -1.27 0.63 5.79
C PRO A 248 -2.16 -0.49 5.23
N VAL A 249 -1.52 -1.52 4.67
CA VAL A 249 -2.20 -2.65 4.02
C VAL A 249 -1.92 -3.93 4.80
N LYS A 250 -2.99 -4.66 5.12
CA LYS A 250 -2.95 -5.98 5.74
C LYS A 250 -4.04 -6.86 5.13
N ASN A 251 -3.64 -7.96 4.51
CA ASN A 251 -4.53 -8.92 3.87
C ASN A 251 -5.47 -8.24 2.84
N THR A 252 -4.88 -7.48 1.93
CA THR A 252 -5.62 -6.72 0.92
C THR A 252 -4.73 -6.51 -0.30
N ALA A 253 -5.34 -6.45 -1.47
CA ALA A 253 -4.69 -6.09 -2.71
C ALA A 253 -5.09 -4.68 -3.16
N LEU A 254 -4.18 -3.99 -3.83
CA LEU A 254 -4.37 -2.68 -4.45
C LEU A 254 -3.95 -2.72 -5.91
N ALA A 255 -4.68 -2.01 -6.76
CA ALA A 255 -4.23 -1.67 -8.11
C ALA A 255 -4.58 -0.22 -8.42
N THR A 256 -3.80 0.40 -9.31
CA THR A 256 -4.00 1.80 -9.70
C THR A 256 -3.94 1.94 -11.22
N SER A 257 -5.05 2.38 -11.82
CA SER A 257 -5.11 2.76 -13.23
C SER A 257 -4.97 4.27 -13.35
N GLY A 258 -4.11 4.74 -14.26
CA GLY A 258 -3.77 6.15 -14.36
C GLY A 258 -3.57 6.65 -15.78
N ASN A 259 -3.93 7.92 -16.01
CA ASN A 259 -3.85 8.61 -17.29
C ASN A 259 -2.62 9.54 -17.41
N TYR A 260 -1.58 9.37 -16.59
CA TYR A 260 -0.49 10.36 -16.49
C TYR A 260 0.87 9.91 -17.04
N ARG A 261 1.05 8.62 -17.36
CA ARG A 261 2.35 8.05 -17.81
C ARG A 261 2.38 7.61 -19.27
N ASN A 262 1.33 6.90 -19.70
CA ASN A 262 1.28 6.27 -21.03
C ASN A 262 0.34 7.05 -21.95
N TYR A 263 0.92 7.96 -22.72
CA TYR A 263 0.24 8.78 -23.71
C TYR A 263 1.13 9.09 -24.91
N PHE A 264 0.51 9.52 -26.00
CA PHE A 264 1.21 10.19 -27.10
C PHE A 264 0.52 11.52 -27.42
N SER A 265 1.22 12.41 -28.14
CA SER A 265 0.67 13.68 -28.56
C SER A 265 0.55 13.75 -30.09
N ILE A 266 -0.62 14.14 -30.58
CA ILE A 266 -0.85 14.52 -31.99
C ILE A 266 -1.46 15.92 -31.98
N ASP A 267 -0.88 16.84 -32.75
CA ASP A 267 -1.33 18.24 -32.89
C ASP A 267 -1.50 18.97 -31.55
N GLY A 268 -0.62 18.68 -30.58
CA GLY A 268 -0.64 19.29 -29.25
C GLY A 268 -1.67 18.72 -28.27
N LYS A 269 -2.52 17.76 -28.70
CA LYS A 269 -3.45 17.03 -27.82
C LYS A 269 -2.86 15.70 -27.39
N GLN A 270 -2.97 15.40 -26.08
CA GLN A 270 -2.54 14.13 -25.51
C GLN A 270 -3.64 13.07 -25.62
N TYR A 271 -3.26 11.85 -25.99
CA TYR A 271 -4.11 10.67 -26.08
C TYR A 271 -3.57 9.58 -25.17
N MET A 272 -4.38 9.13 -24.23
CA MET A 272 -4.03 8.14 -23.21
C MET A 272 -4.24 6.72 -23.72
N HIS A 273 -3.54 5.75 -23.12
CA HIS A 273 -3.64 4.34 -23.50
C HIS A 273 -4.96 3.64 -23.16
N ILE A 274 -5.78 4.21 -22.27
CA ILE A 274 -7.03 3.60 -21.82
C ILE A 274 -8.15 4.08 -22.75
N ILE A 275 -8.75 3.13 -23.47
CA ILE A 275 -9.80 3.36 -24.46
C ILE A 275 -11.17 3.11 -23.83
N ASP A 276 -12.13 4.00 -24.08
CA ASP A 276 -13.52 3.81 -23.72
C ASP A 276 -14.16 2.79 -24.71
N PRO A 277 -14.61 1.61 -24.23
CA PRO A 277 -15.19 0.57 -25.10
C PRO A 277 -16.47 0.99 -25.82
N VAL A 278 -17.16 2.03 -25.34
CA VAL A 278 -18.42 2.53 -25.92
C VAL A 278 -18.14 3.48 -27.07
N THR A 279 -17.19 4.40 -26.90
CA THR A 279 -16.89 5.43 -27.91
C THR A 279 -15.80 4.99 -28.88
N GLY A 280 -14.93 4.06 -28.46
CA GLY A 280 -13.73 3.67 -29.19
C GLY A 280 -12.61 4.72 -29.17
N TRP A 281 -12.76 5.80 -28.40
CA TRP A 281 -11.76 6.85 -28.19
C TRP A 281 -11.01 6.67 -26.86
N PRO A 282 -9.78 7.17 -26.73
CA PRO A 282 -9.13 7.34 -25.45
C PRO A 282 -10.04 8.06 -24.45
N VAL A 283 -10.03 7.61 -23.20
CA VAL A 283 -10.87 8.19 -22.15
C VAL A 283 -10.52 9.67 -21.95
N GLU A 284 -11.48 10.55 -22.23
CA GLU A 284 -11.39 11.98 -21.98
C GLU A 284 -12.17 12.35 -20.72
N ASN A 285 -11.52 12.21 -19.56
CA ASN A 285 -12.08 12.68 -18.30
C ASN A 285 -11.03 13.36 -17.43
N HIS A 286 -11.48 13.98 -16.34
CA HIS A 286 -10.60 14.70 -15.41
C HIS A 286 -9.95 13.79 -14.36
N LEU A 287 -10.05 12.46 -14.49
CA LEU A 287 -9.38 11.54 -13.56
C LEU A 287 -7.91 11.39 -13.97
N ALA A 288 -7.05 11.66 -13.02
CA ALA A 288 -5.62 11.39 -13.13
C ALA A 288 -5.33 9.91 -12.81
N SER A 289 -5.97 9.38 -11.77
CA SER A 289 -5.88 7.96 -11.42
C SER A 289 -7.09 7.49 -10.61
N VAL A 290 -7.28 6.18 -10.61
CA VAL A 290 -8.18 5.46 -9.70
C VAL A 290 -7.42 4.32 -9.05
N THR A 291 -7.44 4.27 -7.73
CA THR A 291 -6.88 3.18 -6.92
C THR A 291 -8.02 2.38 -6.29
N VAL A 292 -8.00 1.06 -6.45
CA VAL A 292 -8.99 0.15 -5.88
C VAL A 292 -8.34 -0.81 -4.90
N MET A 293 -8.96 -1.00 -3.74
CA MET A 293 -8.63 -2.04 -2.77
C MET A 293 -9.64 -3.18 -2.85
N ALA A 294 -9.15 -4.41 -3.04
CA ALA A 294 -9.99 -5.62 -3.13
C ALA A 294 -9.36 -6.80 -2.39
N GLU A 295 -10.11 -7.91 -2.30
CA GLU A 295 -9.64 -9.17 -1.70
C GLU A 295 -8.54 -9.84 -2.54
N THR A 296 -8.65 -9.75 -3.86
CA THR A 296 -7.66 -10.25 -4.83
C THR A 296 -7.16 -9.10 -5.68
N CYS A 297 -5.90 -9.16 -6.10
CA CYS A 297 -5.30 -8.15 -6.96
C CYS A 297 -5.91 -8.14 -8.36
N MET A 298 -6.31 -9.31 -8.88
CA MET A 298 -7.05 -9.46 -10.14
C MET A 298 -8.33 -8.60 -10.18
N LEU A 299 -9.13 -8.65 -9.11
CA LEU A 299 -10.33 -7.79 -8.98
C LEU A 299 -9.96 -6.31 -8.90
N ALA A 300 -8.93 -5.95 -8.11
CA ALA A 300 -8.50 -4.56 -7.97
C ALA A 300 -8.07 -3.95 -9.32
N ASP A 301 -7.29 -4.71 -10.11
CA ASP A 301 -6.74 -4.30 -11.40
C ASP A 301 -7.85 -3.99 -12.42
N ALA A 302 -8.78 -4.94 -12.59
CA ALA A 302 -9.91 -4.79 -13.49
C ALA A 302 -10.87 -3.66 -13.05
N TRP A 303 -11.18 -3.55 -11.75
CA TRP A 303 -12.05 -2.49 -11.25
C TRP A 303 -11.42 -1.09 -11.32
N ALA A 304 -10.11 -0.96 -11.10
CA ALA A 304 -9.42 0.31 -11.26
C ALA A 304 -9.57 0.84 -12.69
N THR A 305 -9.42 -0.06 -13.68
CA THR A 305 -9.62 0.27 -15.10
C THR A 305 -11.08 0.62 -15.39
N ALA A 306 -12.03 -0.22 -14.94
CA ALA A 306 -13.47 0.02 -15.15
C ALA A 306 -13.91 1.39 -14.61
N LEU A 307 -13.56 1.70 -13.37
CA LEU A 307 -13.96 2.93 -12.70
C LEU A 307 -13.29 4.17 -13.32
N LEU A 308 -12.06 4.04 -13.81
CA LEU A 308 -11.40 5.11 -14.55
C LEU A 308 -12.14 5.40 -15.87
N VAL A 309 -12.53 4.38 -16.63
CA VAL A 309 -13.31 4.54 -17.87
C VAL A 309 -14.66 5.18 -17.59
N MET A 310 -15.36 4.75 -16.54
CA MET A 310 -16.67 5.30 -16.16
C MET A 310 -16.63 6.80 -15.82
N GLY A 311 -15.50 7.29 -15.33
CA GLY A 311 -15.32 8.64 -14.82
C GLY A 311 -15.86 8.81 -13.40
N LEU A 312 -15.53 9.94 -12.75
CA LEU A 312 -15.75 10.17 -11.32
C LEU A 312 -17.20 9.90 -10.88
N GLU A 313 -18.17 10.55 -11.50
CA GLU A 313 -19.56 10.55 -11.04
C GLU A 313 -20.23 9.17 -11.17
N ARG A 314 -20.04 8.50 -12.32
CA ARG A 314 -20.59 7.15 -12.52
C ARG A 314 -19.80 6.11 -11.74
N GLY A 315 -18.48 6.24 -11.70
CA GLY A 315 -17.58 5.34 -11.00
C GLY A 315 -17.83 5.31 -9.50
N ILE A 316 -17.91 6.47 -8.83
CA ILE A 316 -18.14 6.50 -7.38
C ILE A 316 -19.51 5.91 -7.02
N ARG A 317 -20.55 6.19 -7.80
CA ARG A 317 -21.89 5.62 -7.57
C ARG A 317 -21.90 4.11 -7.69
N LEU A 318 -21.30 3.55 -8.74
CA LEU A 318 -21.22 2.10 -8.90
C LEU A 318 -20.36 1.47 -7.81
N ALA A 319 -19.22 2.09 -7.47
CA ALA A 319 -18.34 1.59 -6.43
C ALA A 319 -19.04 1.52 -5.06
N GLU A 320 -19.82 2.53 -4.67
CA GLU A 320 -20.64 2.47 -3.45
C GLU A 320 -21.71 1.37 -3.53
N GLN A 321 -22.39 1.22 -4.66
CA GLN A 321 -23.42 0.18 -4.85
C GLN A 321 -22.86 -1.24 -4.70
N LEU A 322 -21.63 -1.46 -5.15
CA LEU A 322 -20.93 -2.75 -5.09
C LEU A 322 -20.09 -2.92 -3.82
N GLY A 323 -20.02 -1.90 -2.95
CA GLY A 323 -19.18 -1.92 -1.75
C GLY A 323 -17.68 -1.90 -2.02
N LEU A 324 -17.25 -1.39 -3.17
CA LEU A 324 -15.84 -1.31 -3.57
C LEU A 324 -15.12 -0.19 -2.81
N SER A 325 -13.94 -0.50 -2.28
CA SER A 325 -13.04 0.50 -1.69
C SER A 325 -12.21 1.17 -2.79
N ALA A 326 -12.66 2.32 -3.29
CA ALA A 326 -11.96 3.09 -4.34
C ALA A 326 -11.58 4.52 -3.90
N LEU A 327 -10.43 4.99 -4.42
CA LEU A 327 -9.94 6.37 -4.34
C LEU A 327 -9.73 6.90 -5.77
N PHE A 328 -10.28 8.07 -6.03
CA PHE A 328 -10.18 8.80 -7.29
C PHE A 328 -9.34 10.05 -7.07
N ILE A 329 -8.34 10.26 -7.93
CA ILE A 329 -7.57 11.50 -7.99
C ILE A 329 -8.01 12.28 -9.21
N VAL A 330 -8.59 13.46 -9.00
CA VAL A 330 -9.17 14.30 -10.05
C VAL A 330 -8.25 15.49 -10.31
N SER A 331 -7.88 15.73 -11.57
CA SER A 331 -7.19 16.95 -12.00
C SER A 331 -8.20 18.07 -12.22
N ARG A 332 -8.08 19.17 -11.47
CA ARG A 332 -8.88 20.40 -11.65
C ARG A 332 -7.98 21.62 -11.58
N ASN A 333 -7.89 22.38 -12.68
CA ASN A 333 -7.15 23.65 -12.76
C ASN A 333 -5.69 23.57 -12.26
N GLY A 334 -5.00 22.46 -12.55
CA GLY A 334 -3.61 22.23 -12.10
C GLY A 334 -3.46 21.70 -10.67
N ALA A 335 -4.57 21.55 -9.94
CA ALA A 335 -4.60 20.89 -8.63
C ALA A 335 -5.17 19.47 -8.72
N PHE A 336 -4.71 18.59 -7.84
CA PHE A 336 -5.27 17.24 -7.69
C PHE A 336 -6.16 17.17 -6.46
N VAL A 337 -7.36 16.64 -6.64
CA VAL A 337 -8.39 16.54 -5.61
C VAL A 337 -8.76 15.08 -5.39
N GLU A 338 -8.70 14.63 -4.14
CA GLU A 338 -9.11 13.28 -3.74
C GLU A 338 -10.63 13.17 -3.59
N ARG A 339 -11.19 12.08 -4.10
CA ARG A 339 -12.56 11.62 -3.82
C ARG A 339 -12.52 10.14 -3.54
N ALA A 340 -13.05 9.71 -2.40
CA ALA A 340 -13.00 8.32 -1.97
C ALA A 340 -14.41 7.80 -1.72
N THR A 341 -14.57 6.50 -1.87
CA THR A 341 -15.76 5.79 -1.37
C THR A 341 -15.73 5.68 0.15
N SER A 342 -16.90 5.55 0.76
CA SER A 342 -17.08 5.32 2.20
C SER A 342 -16.30 4.07 2.69
N HIS A 343 -16.25 3.04 1.84
CA HIS A 343 -15.52 1.80 2.07
C HIS A 343 -13.99 1.97 2.04
N PHE A 344 -13.47 2.98 1.34
CA PHE A 344 -12.05 3.28 1.33
C PHE A 344 -11.64 4.03 2.59
N GLU A 345 -12.46 5.01 3.01
CA GLU A 345 -12.23 5.79 4.23
C GLU A 345 -12.28 4.92 5.49
N SER A 346 -13.24 4.00 5.58
CA SER A 346 -13.36 3.09 6.73
C SER A 346 -12.16 2.14 6.88
N LYS A 347 -11.69 1.52 5.79
CA LYS A 347 -10.49 0.65 5.80
C LYS A 347 -9.21 1.42 6.14
N SER A 348 -9.06 2.64 5.63
CA SER A 348 -7.90 3.48 5.96
C SER A 348 -7.94 4.02 7.40
N SER A 349 -9.13 4.36 7.91
CA SER A 349 -9.32 4.99 9.23
C SER A 349 -9.24 4.01 10.41
N GLN A 350 -9.65 2.76 10.27
CA GLN A 350 -9.54 1.75 11.34
C GLN A 350 -8.08 1.58 11.83
N THR A 351 -7.11 1.72 10.94
CA THR A 351 -5.69 1.61 11.30
C THR A 351 -5.16 2.88 11.97
N PHE A 352 -5.70 4.05 11.62
CA PHE A 352 -5.32 5.31 12.25
C PHE A 352 -5.84 5.42 13.70
N LEU A 353 -7.11 5.09 13.94
CA LEU A 353 -7.72 5.21 15.27
C LEU A 353 -7.05 4.29 16.30
N THR A 354 -6.72 3.06 15.90
CA THR A 354 -6.00 2.11 16.78
C THR A 354 -4.60 2.60 17.14
N THR A 355 -3.86 3.14 16.18
CA THR A 355 -2.51 3.69 16.40
C THR A 355 -2.56 4.95 17.27
N PHE A 356 -3.54 5.83 17.03
CA PHE A 356 -3.77 7.03 17.83
C PHE A 356 -4.14 6.68 19.28
N LEU A 357 -5.10 5.77 19.49
CA LEU A 357 -5.51 5.33 20.82
C LEU A 357 -4.36 4.64 21.58
N ALA A 358 -3.56 3.81 20.90
CA ALA A 358 -2.40 3.17 21.52
C ALA A 358 -1.34 4.20 21.94
N SER A 359 -1.06 5.20 21.09
CA SER A 359 -0.10 6.27 21.39
C SER A 359 -0.60 7.18 22.51
N PHE A 360 -1.90 7.51 22.50
CA PHE A 360 -2.56 8.29 23.54
C PHE A 360 -2.53 7.58 24.89
N LEU A 361 -2.77 6.26 24.91
CA LEU A 361 -2.71 5.46 26.13
C LEU A 361 -1.30 5.45 26.74
N VAL A 362 -0.26 5.29 25.91
CA VAL A 362 1.14 5.35 26.38
C VAL A 362 1.47 6.73 26.97
N MET A 363 1.06 7.80 26.30
CA MET A 363 1.22 9.18 26.79
C MET A 363 0.48 9.38 28.12
N ALA A 364 -0.77 8.93 28.21
CA ALA A 364 -1.59 9.07 29.42
C ALA A 364 -0.99 8.33 30.61
N ILE A 365 -0.44 7.12 30.39
CA ILE A 365 0.27 6.36 31.44
C ILE A 365 1.52 7.10 31.89
N ALA A 366 2.33 7.63 30.95
CA ALA A 366 3.53 8.39 31.29
C ALA A 366 3.21 9.64 32.11
N VAL A 367 2.19 10.41 31.69
CA VAL A 367 1.73 11.60 32.42
C VAL A 367 1.15 11.23 33.78
N GLY A 368 0.36 10.17 33.87
CA GLY A 368 -0.18 9.67 35.12
C GLY A 368 0.92 9.22 36.11
N ALA A 369 1.97 8.56 35.62
CA ALA A 369 3.12 8.17 36.45
C ALA A 369 3.91 9.39 36.96
N MET A 370 4.09 10.42 36.13
CA MET A 370 4.72 11.68 36.55
C MET A 370 3.87 12.40 37.61
N ALA A 371 2.55 12.48 37.42
CA ALA A 371 1.63 13.10 38.36
C ALA A 371 1.52 12.32 39.68
N ALA A 372 1.52 10.99 39.64
CA ALA A 372 1.57 10.17 40.85
C ALA A 372 2.90 10.37 41.60
N GLY A 373 4.02 10.49 40.89
CA GLY A 373 5.32 10.76 41.49
C GLY A 373 5.40 12.12 42.22
N THR A 374 4.67 13.14 41.73
CA THR A 374 4.57 14.44 42.41
C THR A 374 3.58 14.41 43.57
N LEU A 375 2.45 13.71 43.44
CA LEU A 375 1.40 13.61 44.47
C LEU A 375 1.76 12.69 45.64
N MET A 376 2.51 11.59 45.41
CA MET A 376 2.90 10.62 46.43
C MET A 376 4.07 11.09 47.32
N GLY A 377 4.39 12.38 47.28
CA GLY A 377 5.11 13.05 48.36
C GLY A 377 6.56 12.62 48.52
N ARG A 378 7.44 13.13 47.65
CA ARG A 378 8.79 13.45 48.15
C ARG A 378 8.62 14.61 49.12
N LYS A 379 8.98 14.40 50.40
CA LYS A 379 9.27 15.52 51.30
C LYS A 379 10.25 16.45 50.56
N PRO A 380 10.02 17.76 50.50
CA PRO A 380 11.01 18.67 49.95
C PRO A 380 12.33 18.38 50.65
N LEU A 381 13.40 18.22 49.88
CA LEU A 381 14.75 18.18 50.45
C LEU A 381 14.98 19.55 51.10
N ALA A 382 14.73 19.63 52.40
CA ALA A 382 15.17 20.74 53.22
C ALA A 382 16.69 20.78 53.13
N GLY A 383 17.22 21.78 52.42
CA GLY A 383 18.66 21.94 52.20
C GLY A 383 19.09 22.46 50.83
N SER A 384 18.19 22.69 49.87
CA SER A 384 18.53 23.44 48.67
C SER A 384 18.03 24.87 48.77
N CYS A 385 18.79 25.72 49.45
CA CYS A 385 18.81 27.12 49.07
C CYS A 385 19.24 27.15 47.61
N GLY A 386 18.30 27.48 46.73
CA GLY A 386 18.58 27.70 45.32
C GLY A 386 19.76 28.66 45.17
N GLY A 387 20.61 28.40 44.17
CA GLY A 387 21.79 29.19 43.81
C GLY A 387 21.51 30.62 43.33
N LEU A 388 20.54 31.31 43.94
CA LEU A 388 20.19 32.71 43.73
C LEU A 388 20.61 33.60 44.91
N GLY A 389 21.09 33.03 46.02
CA GLY A 389 21.70 33.79 47.12
C GLY A 389 23.00 34.54 46.75
N ARG A 390 23.52 34.35 45.52
CA ARG A 390 24.65 35.12 44.97
C ARG A 390 24.25 36.47 44.36
N PHE A 391 22.94 36.77 44.28
CA PHE A 391 22.42 38.01 43.68
C PHE A 391 21.86 39.03 44.69
N GLY A 392 22.10 38.86 45.99
CA GLY A 392 21.88 39.93 46.98
C GLY A 392 20.44 40.43 47.11
N LEU A 393 19.45 39.58 46.82
CA LEU A 393 18.04 39.90 47.11
C LEU A 393 17.67 39.27 48.46
N GLU A 394 17.37 40.15 49.41
CA GLU A 394 17.07 39.85 50.81
C GLU A 394 15.93 38.84 50.96
N CYS A 395 16.12 37.90 51.88
CA CYS A 395 15.05 37.08 52.43
C CYS A 395 14.40 37.87 53.57
N ASP A 396 13.21 38.42 53.33
CA ASP A 396 12.40 38.99 54.40
C ASP A 396 11.66 37.89 55.17
N ALA A 397 11.90 37.91 56.49
CA ALA A 397 11.10 37.36 57.58
C ALA A 397 10.71 35.87 57.55
N GLY A 398 11.45 35.05 58.33
CA GLY A 398 10.90 33.77 58.78
C GLY A 398 11.82 32.72 59.41
N CYS A 399 13.00 33.06 59.96
CA CYS A 399 13.77 32.09 60.74
C CYS A 399 14.38 32.75 61.98
N GLN A 400 13.72 32.56 63.12
CA GLN A 400 14.23 32.92 64.44
C GLN A 400 15.08 31.79 65.03
N LYS A 401 16.21 32.20 65.63
CA LYS A 401 17.07 31.50 66.63
C LYS A 401 17.89 30.33 66.11
N SER A 402 19.08 30.01 66.63
CA SER A 402 20.08 30.61 67.52
C SER A 402 21.12 29.50 67.72
N CYS A 403 22.41 29.78 67.54
CA CYS A 403 23.57 29.07 68.14
C CYS A 403 24.83 29.73 67.52
N ALA A 404 25.36 30.82 68.07
CA ALA A 404 26.27 30.90 69.23
C ALA A 404 27.65 30.23 69.02
N ASN A 405 28.65 31.12 68.89
CA ASN A 405 30.07 31.07 69.31
C ASN A 405 30.99 29.92 68.86
N SER A 406 32.08 30.27 68.15
CA SER A 406 33.38 30.56 68.79
C SER A 406 34.49 31.01 67.81
N THR A 407 35.11 32.15 68.14
CA THR A 407 36.55 32.52 68.04
C THR A 407 37.29 32.67 66.70
N SER A 408 37.40 33.93 66.28
CA SER A 408 38.64 34.75 66.03
C SER A 408 40.00 34.08 65.75
N HIS A 409 40.70 34.52 64.69
CA HIS A 409 41.79 35.52 64.80
C HIS A 409 42.29 36.02 63.42
N ILE A 410 42.78 37.27 63.43
CA ILE A 410 43.15 38.20 62.35
C ILE A 410 44.68 38.34 62.29
N VAL A 411 45.27 38.57 61.10
CA VAL A 411 46.47 39.39 60.81
C VAL A 411 46.35 39.83 59.33
N SER A 412 46.01 41.06 58.91
CA SER A 412 46.59 42.43 58.99
C SER A 412 47.80 42.72 58.08
N LEU A 413 47.82 43.98 57.59
CA LEU A 413 48.90 44.74 56.91
C LEU A 413 48.94 44.57 55.37
N ASP A 414 49.11 45.60 54.55
CA ASP A 414 49.04 47.05 54.71
C ASP A 414 49.00 47.65 53.30
N LYS A 415 48.44 48.84 53.16
CA LYS A 415 48.56 49.69 51.96
C LYS A 415 49.83 50.55 52.11
N PRO A 416 50.41 51.07 51.01
CA PRO A 416 50.46 52.52 50.94
C PRO A 416 50.27 53.12 49.54
N GLU A 417 49.89 54.40 49.58
CA GLU A 417 49.75 55.34 48.48
C GLU A 417 51.08 55.67 47.77
N LYS A 418 51.01 55.83 46.44
CA LYS A 418 51.08 57.16 45.80
C LYS A 418 50.43 57.10 44.43
#